data_AF-A0A934CB37-F1
#
_entry.id   AF-A0A934CB37-F1
#
_cell.length_a   1.000
_cell.length_b   1.000
_cell.length_c   1.000
_cell.angle_alpha   90.00
_cell.angle_beta   90.00
_cell.angle_gamma   90.00
#
_symmetry.space_group_name_H-M   'P 1'
#
loop_
_entity.id
_entity.type
_entity.pdbx_description
1 polymer ?
#
loop_
_entity_poly.entity_id
_entity_poly.type
_entity_poly.pdbx_seq_one_letter_code
_entity_poly.pdbx_strand_id
1 'polypeptide(L)'
;MSRLSRIVSLFSLLLTSLACTLPSVVASPQAVPTIDIPTFTPTVQAEIKPTDPPAPPTLTPEPTALLPQPRLIDPRALSGCDIFLESDFPNTVGSVPASAQTLSDAEKKACQYTFASGTIFVSIATSLPGREAFENVRQFDAISGGTIEPVILGEIAVFKSFGEGRVTLEAVLNGWYVVLDTQGFDRKHLLLLAELLLANLTPYSPAP
;
A
#
# COMPACT_ATOMS: atom_id res chain seq x y z
N MET A 1 42.48 -43.64 3.21
CA MET A 1 43.09 -43.46 4.55
C MET A 1 43.69 -42.05 4.55
N SER A 2 43.17 -41.06 5.28
CA SER A 2 43.37 -40.93 6.72
C SER A 2 42.16 -40.26 7.40
N ARG A 3 41.83 -40.79 8.56
CA ARG A 3 40.85 -40.30 9.53
C ARG A 3 41.54 -39.30 10.46
N LEU A 4 40.71 -38.68 11.30
CA LEU A 4 41.02 -38.00 12.57
C LEU A 4 41.08 -36.48 12.54
N SER A 5 40.39 -35.94 13.55
CA SER A 5 40.27 -34.55 13.98
C SER A 5 39.21 -33.75 13.24
N ARG A 6 38.15 -33.24 13.88
CA ARG A 6 37.97 -33.01 15.32
C ARG A 6 36.52 -32.54 15.54
N ILE A 7 35.92 -33.05 16.61
CA ILE A 7 34.88 -32.38 17.42
C ILE A 7 33.45 -32.51 16.87
N VAL A 8 32.94 -33.73 17.01
CA VAL A 8 31.59 -33.96 17.52
C VAL A 8 31.59 -33.60 19.01
N SER A 9 30.63 -32.78 19.44
CA SER A 9 30.00 -32.71 20.77
C SER A 9 29.74 -31.25 21.14
N LEU A 10 28.48 -30.85 21.24
CA LEU A 10 27.81 -30.56 22.52
C LEU A 10 26.57 -29.68 22.29
N PHE A 11 25.50 -30.02 23.03
CA PHE A 11 24.20 -29.33 23.15
C PHE A 11 23.26 -29.51 21.95
N SER A 12 22.60 -30.66 21.80
CA SER A 12 21.48 -31.10 22.67
C SER A 12 20.55 -29.95 23.03
N LEU A 13 19.71 -29.61 22.04
CA LEU A 13 18.26 -29.38 22.14
C LEU A 13 17.74 -29.32 23.59
N LEU A 14 17.87 -28.14 24.19
CA LEU A 14 17.17 -27.72 25.39
C LEU A 14 16.05 -26.76 24.97
N LEU A 15 15.02 -26.74 25.80
CA LEU A 15 13.81 -25.91 25.80
C LEU A 15 12.58 -26.52 25.09
N THR A 16 11.90 -27.48 25.72
CA THR A 16 10.89 -27.33 26.82
C THR A 16 9.58 -26.69 26.37
N SER A 17 8.58 -27.55 26.18
CA SER A 17 7.22 -27.43 26.72
C SER A 17 6.68 -26.03 27.03
N LEU A 18 5.73 -25.55 26.23
CA LEU A 18 4.67 -24.67 26.72
C LEU A 18 3.32 -25.37 26.58
N ALA A 19 2.91 -26.01 27.66
CA ALA A 19 1.50 -26.20 28.00
C ALA A 19 1.24 -25.32 29.24
N CYS A 20 0.24 -24.43 29.17
CA CYS A 20 -0.45 -23.80 30.30
C CYS A 20 -1.69 -23.10 29.70
N THR A 21 -2.86 -23.74 29.61
CA THR A 21 -3.91 -23.83 30.65
C THR A 21 -4.11 -22.55 31.44
N LEU A 22 -5.19 -21.83 31.16
CA LEU A 22 -5.81 -20.90 32.10
C LEU A 22 -7.34 -21.13 32.12
N PRO A 23 -7.96 -21.24 33.31
CA PRO A 23 -9.35 -21.64 33.50
C PRO A 23 -10.35 -20.49 33.40
N SER A 24 -11.56 -20.86 33.00
CA SER A 24 -12.81 -20.10 33.13
C SER A 24 -13.07 -19.66 34.57
N VAL A 25 -13.53 -18.42 34.76
CA VAL A 25 -14.33 -18.05 35.92
C VAL A 25 -15.56 -17.26 35.45
N VAL A 26 -16.70 -17.90 35.69
CA VAL A 26 -18.06 -17.37 35.59
C VAL A 26 -18.32 -16.52 36.84
N ALA A 27 -18.94 -15.35 36.68
CA ALA A 27 -19.65 -14.68 37.77
C ALA A 27 -20.98 -14.15 37.23
N SER A 28 -22.08 -14.71 37.76
CA SER A 28 -23.47 -14.30 37.51
C SER A 28 -23.96 -13.36 38.63
N PRO A 29 -25.24 -12.95 38.62
CA PRO A 29 -25.68 -11.55 38.46
C PRO A 29 -25.96 -10.86 39.81
N GLN A 30 -25.76 -9.55 39.89
CA GLN A 30 -26.27 -8.77 41.03
C GLN A 30 -27.60 -8.10 40.71
N ALA A 31 -28.47 -8.18 41.72
CA ALA A 31 -29.90 -7.99 41.70
C ALA A 31 -30.34 -6.52 41.60
N VAL A 32 -31.50 -6.34 40.99
CA VAL A 32 -32.30 -5.12 40.92
C VAL A 32 -32.94 -4.84 42.29
N PRO A 33 -32.83 -3.63 42.86
CA PRO A 33 -33.72 -3.20 43.93
C PRO A 33 -35.00 -2.54 43.39
N THR A 34 -36.04 -2.69 44.20
CA THR A 34 -37.46 -2.65 43.88
C THR A 34 -38.11 -1.35 44.40
N ILE A 35 -38.94 -0.73 43.54
CA ILE A 35 -40.18 0.07 43.78
C ILE A 35 -40.11 1.33 44.65
N ASP A 36 -40.60 2.44 44.05
CA ASP A 36 -41.48 3.40 44.72
C ASP A 36 -42.70 3.67 43.83
N ILE A 37 -43.91 3.53 44.38
CA ILE A 37 -45.20 3.86 43.72
C ILE A 37 -45.59 5.28 44.16
N PRO A 38 -45.72 6.26 43.26
CA PRO A 38 -46.33 7.53 43.60
C PRO A 38 -47.85 7.56 43.32
N THR A 39 -48.57 7.92 44.37
CA THR A 39 -49.97 8.33 44.48
C THR A 39 -50.47 9.23 43.34
N PHE A 40 -51.65 8.92 42.81
CA PHE A 40 -52.35 9.72 41.81
C PHE A 40 -52.89 11.03 42.40
N THR A 41 -52.52 12.16 41.80
CA THR A 41 -53.20 13.45 41.99
C THR A 41 -53.54 14.02 40.61
N PRO A 42 -54.81 14.30 40.27
CA PRO A 42 -55.18 14.78 38.95
C PRO A 42 -54.83 16.27 38.82
N THR A 43 -53.94 16.59 37.89
CA THR A 43 -53.65 17.98 37.51
C THR A 43 -54.10 18.23 36.07
N VAL A 44 -54.81 19.34 35.93
CA VAL A 44 -55.44 19.99 34.77
C VAL A 44 -54.73 19.76 33.43
N GLN A 45 -55.53 19.48 32.40
CA GLN A 45 -55.11 19.39 30.99
C GLN A 45 -54.40 20.68 30.55
N ALA A 46 -53.09 20.59 30.30
CA ALA A 46 -52.36 21.55 29.49
C ALA A 46 -52.54 21.20 28.01
N GLU A 47 -52.88 22.19 27.21
CA GLU A 47 -53.02 22.09 25.76
C GLU A 47 -51.66 21.80 25.11
N ILE A 48 -51.52 20.59 24.56
CA ILE A 48 -50.29 20.12 23.91
C ILE A 48 -50.30 20.64 22.47
N LYS A 49 -49.56 21.72 22.21
CA LYS A 49 -49.16 22.09 20.85
C LYS A 49 -48.27 20.96 20.30
N PRO A 50 -48.48 20.46 19.06
CA PRO A 50 -47.64 19.41 18.50
C PRO A 50 -46.19 19.89 18.40
N THR A 51 -45.28 19.17 19.06
CA THR A 51 -43.83 19.30 18.86
C THR A 51 -43.50 18.73 17.48
N ASP A 52 -42.86 19.53 16.64
CA ASP A 52 -42.33 19.09 15.34
C ASP A 52 -41.38 17.88 15.55
N PRO A 53 -41.45 16.84 14.69
CA PRO A 53 -40.51 15.73 14.75
C PRO A 53 -39.06 16.22 14.57
N PRO A 54 -38.07 15.56 15.21
CA PRO A 54 -36.68 15.94 15.06
C PRO A 54 -36.28 15.90 13.58
N ALA A 55 -35.56 16.95 13.17
CA ALA A 55 -35.07 17.07 11.80
C ALA A 55 -34.34 15.78 11.37
N PRO A 56 -34.58 15.29 10.14
CA PRO A 56 -33.88 14.11 9.62
C PRO A 56 -32.37 14.30 9.78
N PRO A 57 -31.61 13.24 10.12
CA PRO A 57 -30.16 13.32 10.18
C PRO A 57 -29.67 13.85 8.84
N THR A 58 -29.01 15.01 8.88
CA THR A 58 -28.38 15.59 7.71
C THR A 58 -27.27 14.63 7.32
N LEU A 59 -27.47 13.90 6.22
CA LEU A 59 -26.42 13.07 5.64
C LEU A 59 -25.31 14.01 5.19
N THR A 60 -24.25 14.09 5.99
CA THR A 60 -22.98 14.67 5.55
C THR A 60 -22.61 13.91 4.27
N PRO A 61 -22.42 14.58 3.12
CA PRO A 61 -21.99 13.89 1.93
C PRO A 61 -20.67 13.17 2.25
N GLU A 62 -20.66 11.87 2.03
CA GLU A 62 -19.47 11.04 2.11
C GLU A 62 -18.39 11.72 1.26
N PRO A 63 -17.12 11.84 1.74
CA PRO A 63 -16.06 12.42 0.94
C PRO A 63 -16.03 11.68 -0.39
N THR A 64 -16.36 12.37 -1.47
CA THR A 64 -16.25 11.78 -2.80
C THR A 64 -14.78 11.44 -2.99
N ALA A 65 -14.45 10.15 -2.88
CA ALA A 65 -13.11 9.68 -3.17
C ALA A 65 -12.78 10.17 -4.59
N LEU A 66 -11.73 11.00 -4.71
CA LEU A 66 -11.25 11.45 -6.01
C LEU A 66 -10.90 10.19 -6.80
N LEU A 67 -11.73 9.83 -7.78
CA LEU A 67 -11.44 8.69 -8.62
C LEU A 67 -10.18 8.98 -9.44
N PRO A 68 -9.31 7.99 -9.69
CA PRO A 68 -8.18 8.17 -10.59
C PRO A 68 -8.70 8.62 -11.95
N GLN A 69 -8.08 9.65 -12.53
CA GLN A 69 -8.53 10.16 -13.82
C GLN A 69 -7.99 9.26 -14.93
N PRO A 70 -8.85 8.68 -15.79
CA PRO A 70 -8.37 7.92 -16.94
C PRO A 70 -7.62 8.88 -17.87
N ARG A 71 -6.34 8.59 -18.13
CA ARG A 71 -5.49 9.42 -18.99
C ARG A 71 -4.51 8.57 -19.76
N LEU A 72 -4.22 8.99 -20.98
CA LEU A 72 -3.17 8.35 -21.76
C LEU A 72 -1.82 9.00 -21.42
N ILE A 73 -0.86 8.19 -21.00
CA ILE A 73 0.48 8.62 -20.57
C ILE A 73 1.48 8.16 -21.63
N ASP A 74 2.06 9.11 -22.37
CA ASP A 74 3.28 8.88 -23.14
C ASP A 74 4.49 9.30 -22.30
N PRO A 75 5.32 8.35 -21.82
CA PRO A 75 6.50 8.67 -21.03
C PRO A 75 7.44 9.68 -21.70
N ARG A 76 7.58 9.69 -23.03
CA ARG A 76 8.50 10.63 -23.70
C ARG A 76 7.96 12.05 -23.71
N ALA A 77 6.64 12.22 -23.67
CA ALA A 77 5.97 13.52 -23.67
C ALA A 77 5.81 14.13 -22.27
N LEU A 78 6.08 13.37 -21.19
CA LEU A 78 5.91 13.87 -19.82
C LEU A 78 6.83 15.04 -19.49
N SER A 79 6.23 16.07 -18.91
CA SER A 79 6.89 17.18 -18.23
C SER A 79 6.79 17.02 -16.71
N GLY A 80 7.82 17.45 -15.97
CA GLY A 80 7.74 17.51 -14.51
C GLY A 80 7.41 16.16 -13.83
N CYS A 81 6.50 16.18 -12.85
CA CYS A 81 6.05 15.01 -12.11
C CYS A 81 4.63 14.55 -12.40
N ASP A 82 4.32 14.51 -13.68
CA ASP A 82 3.03 14.05 -14.20
C ASP A 82 3.00 12.52 -14.41
N ILE A 83 3.88 11.73 -13.79
CA ILE A 83 3.81 10.25 -13.83
C ILE A 83 2.61 9.75 -13.02
N PHE A 84 2.34 10.38 -11.88
CA PHE A 84 1.12 10.24 -11.09
C PHE A 84 0.58 11.63 -10.75
N LEU A 85 -0.73 11.79 -10.80
CA LEU A 85 -1.43 13.00 -10.38
C LEU A 85 -1.82 12.87 -8.90
N GLU A 86 -2.05 14.00 -8.22
CA GLU A 86 -2.49 13.99 -6.82
C GLU A 86 -3.77 13.16 -6.60
N SER A 87 -4.66 13.12 -7.60
CA SER A 87 -5.90 12.31 -7.58
C SER A 87 -5.66 10.79 -7.58
N ASP A 88 -4.47 10.34 -7.98
CA ASP A 88 -4.16 8.92 -8.09
C ASP A 88 -3.79 8.31 -6.73
N PHE A 89 -3.33 9.15 -5.79
CA PHE A 89 -2.78 8.70 -4.51
C PHE A 89 -3.82 8.31 -3.45
N PRO A 90 -4.97 8.99 -3.27
CA PRO A 90 -5.95 8.62 -2.25
C PRO A 90 -6.44 7.16 -2.34
N ASN A 91 -6.65 6.63 -3.55
CA ASN A 91 -7.12 5.24 -3.74
C ASN A 91 -6.01 4.21 -3.82
N THR A 92 -4.76 4.64 -3.97
CA THR A 92 -3.60 3.74 -4.03
C THR A 92 -2.90 3.69 -2.68
N VAL A 93 -2.45 4.85 -2.17
CA VAL A 93 -1.64 5.05 -0.95
C VAL A 93 -2.37 5.71 0.21
N GLY A 94 -3.67 5.99 0.08
CA GLY A 94 -4.51 6.48 1.18
C GLY A 94 -4.19 7.90 1.65
N SER A 95 -3.33 8.63 0.94
CA SER A 95 -2.93 10.00 1.27
C SER A 95 -2.43 10.72 0.03
N VAL A 96 -2.33 12.05 0.09
CA VAL A 96 -1.69 12.85 -0.97
C VAL A 96 -0.23 13.14 -0.60
N PRO A 97 0.68 13.24 -1.58
CA PRO A 97 2.07 13.60 -1.31
C PRO A 97 2.17 15.03 -0.77
N ALA A 98 3.05 15.25 0.19
CA ALA A 98 3.41 16.58 0.68
C ALA A 98 4.27 17.34 -0.33
N SER A 99 5.04 16.62 -1.16
CA SER A 99 5.83 17.20 -2.25
C SER A 99 6.11 16.18 -3.35
N ALA A 100 6.38 16.69 -4.55
CA ALA A 100 6.84 15.93 -5.69
C ALA A 100 8.10 16.58 -6.29
N GLN A 101 9.13 15.78 -6.58
CA GLN A 101 10.39 16.24 -7.15
C GLN A 101 10.71 15.47 -8.43
N THR A 102 10.97 16.22 -9.51
CA THR A 102 11.41 15.63 -10.78
C THR A 102 12.88 15.23 -10.69
N LEU A 103 13.15 13.97 -11.06
CA LEU A 103 14.48 13.35 -11.10
C LEU A 103 14.78 12.78 -12.50
N SER A 104 14.08 13.31 -13.51
CA SER A 104 14.19 12.88 -14.91
C SER A 104 15.54 13.27 -15.52
N ASP A 105 16.03 12.44 -16.43
CA ASP A 105 17.23 12.70 -17.24
C ASP A 105 16.94 12.42 -18.73
N ALA A 106 17.99 12.29 -19.55
CA ALA A 106 17.85 12.02 -20.98
C ALA A 106 17.32 10.61 -21.29
N GLU A 107 17.53 9.65 -20.39
CA GLU A 107 17.25 8.24 -20.60
C GLU A 107 15.98 7.77 -19.87
N LYS A 108 15.52 8.51 -18.87
CA LYS A 108 14.31 8.17 -18.11
C LYS A 108 13.51 9.39 -17.67
N LYS A 109 12.20 9.18 -17.51
CA LYS A 109 11.37 10.05 -16.68
C LYS A 109 11.31 9.49 -15.28
N ALA A 110 11.54 10.33 -14.27
CA ALA A 110 11.52 9.89 -12.88
C ALA A 110 11.01 10.99 -11.94
N CYS A 111 10.35 10.53 -10.88
CA CYS A 111 9.78 11.36 -9.84
C CYS A 111 9.92 10.73 -8.47
N GLN A 112 10.13 11.58 -7.48
CA GLN A 112 10.02 11.23 -6.08
C GLN A 112 8.81 11.95 -5.48
N TYR A 113 7.90 11.17 -4.90
CA TYR A 113 6.74 11.65 -4.16
C TYR A 113 6.99 11.41 -2.67
N THR A 114 6.94 12.48 -1.88
CA THR A 114 7.21 12.43 -0.43
C THR A 114 5.91 12.58 0.33
N PHE A 115 5.66 11.67 1.26
CA PHE A 115 4.48 11.61 2.12
C PHE A 115 4.92 11.70 3.59
N ALA A 116 3.95 11.90 4.49
CA ALA A 116 4.21 11.82 5.92
C ALA A 116 4.68 10.42 6.35
N SER A 117 4.20 9.37 5.68
CA SER A 117 4.52 7.97 5.97
C SER A 117 5.81 7.46 5.32
N GLY A 118 6.37 8.18 4.34
CA GLY A 118 7.49 7.67 3.58
C GLY A 118 7.68 8.32 2.21
N THR A 119 8.38 7.62 1.33
CA THR A 119 8.65 8.10 -0.04
C THR A 119 8.34 7.02 -1.06
N ILE A 120 7.91 7.47 -2.25
CA ILE A 120 7.73 6.63 -3.43
C ILE A 120 8.52 7.25 -4.56
N PHE A 121 9.49 6.52 -5.07
CA PHE A 121 10.21 6.83 -6.28
C PHE A 121 9.60 6.04 -7.45
N VAL A 122 9.36 6.71 -8.55
CA VAL A 122 8.98 6.09 -9.81
C VAL A 122 9.95 6.50 -10.90
N SER A 123 10.33 5.57 -11.75
CA SER A 123 11.03 5.86 -12.99
C SER A 123 10.54 5.00 -14.14
N ILE A 124 10.56 5.57 -15.33
CA ILE A 124 10.20 4.93 -16.59
C ILE A 124 11.36 5.16 -17.55
N ALA A 125 12.04 4.09 -17.98
CA ALA A 125 13.10 4.20 -18.97
C ALA A 125 12.49 4.57 -20.33
N THR A 126 13.00 5.64 -20.94
CA THR A 126 12.50 6.18 -22.21
C THR A 126 13.41 5.93 -23.41
N SER A 127 14.68 5.60 -23.15
CA SER A 127 15.73 5.41 -24.16
C SER A 127 15.71 4.02 -24.82
N LEU A 128 15.26 2.98 -24.11
CA LEU A 128 15.36 1.58 -24.55
C LEU A 128 14.01 0.85 -24.44
N PRO A 129 13.80 -0.23 -25.21
CA PRO A 129 12.68 -1.14 -25.01
C PRO A 129 12.69 -1.74 -23.61
N GLY A 130 11.50 -1.91 -23.02
CA GLY A 130 11.37 -2.28 -21.61
C GLY A 130 11.99 -3.63 -21.25
N ARG A 131 11.87 -4.64 -22.13
CA ARG A 131 12.51 -5.95 -21.91
C ARG A 131 14.03 -5.85 -21.88
N GLU A 132 14.62 -5.09 -22.79
CA GLU A 132 16.07 -4.90 -22.85
C GLU A 132 16.59 -4.20 -21.58
N ALA A 133 15.91 -3.12 -21.16
CA ALA A 133 16.24 -2.42 -19.92
C ALA A 133 16.09 -3.33 -18.68
N PHE A 134 15.04 -4.15 -18.63
CA PHE A 134 14.81 -5.10 -17.54
C PHE A 134 15.95 -6.13 -17.44
N GLU A 135 16.31 -6.80 -18.53
CA GLU A 135 17.38 -7.81 -18.54
C GLU A 135 18.74 -7.20 -18.16
N ASN A 136 19.01 -5.97 -18.63
CA ASN A 136 20.22 -5.23 -18.28
C ASN A 136 20.35 -4.91 -16.79
N VAL A 137 19.24 -4.75 -16.06
CA VAL A 137 19.28 -4.58 -14.60
C VAL A 137 19.35 -5.92 -13.89
N ARG A 138 18.64 -6.94 -14.41
CA ARG A 138 18.55 -8.25 -13.77
C ARG A 138 19.89 -8.99 -13.71
N GLN A 139 20.80 -8.75 -14.65
CA GLN A 139 22.14 -9.34 -14.60
C GLN A 139 22.92 -9.02 -13.31
N PHE A 140 22.57 -7.93 -12.59
CA PHE A 140 23.23 -7.53 -11.34
C PHE A 140 22.56 -8.06 -10.07
N ASP A 141 21.40 -8.69 -10.20
CA ASP A 141 20.60 -9.14 -9.07
C ASP A 141 21.28 -10.20 -8.22
N ALA A 142 21.96 -11.14 -8.86
CA ALA A 142 22.68 -12.22 -8.19
C ALA A 142 23.77 -11.68 -7.24
N ILE A 143 24.20 -10.44 -7.45
CA ILE A 143 25.24 -9.76 -6.68
C ILE A 143 24.62 -8.91 -5.56
N SER A 144 23.35 -8.52 -5.69
CA SER A 144 22.69 -7.54 -4.82
C SER A 144 22.25 -8.09 -3.45
N GLY A 145 22.22 -9.41 -3.27
CA GLY A 145 21.83 -10.06 -2.01
C GLY A 145 20.37 -9.88 -1.59
N GLY A 146 19.54 -9.23 -2.42
CA GLY A 146 18.12 -9.03 -2.18
C GLY A 146 17.27 -10.27 -2.47
N THR A 147 16.10 -10.36 -1.83
CA THR A 147 15.09 -11.38 -2.17
C THR A 147 14.32 -10.93 -3.40
N ILE A 148 14.21 -11.82 -4.39
CA ILE A 148 13.50 -11.56 -5.66
C ILE A 148 12.29 -12.48 -5.75
N GLU A 149 11.14 -11.89 -6.00
CA GLU A 149 9.88 -12.60 -6.15
C GLU A 149 9.15 -12.17 -7.42
N PRO A 150 8.86 -13.10 -8.36
CA PRO A 150 8.10 -12.76 -9.55
C PRO A 150 6.64 -12.45 -9.18
N VAL A 151 6.02 -11.52 -9.92
CA VAL A 151 4.61 -11.16 -9.78
C VAL A 151 3.94 -11.09 -11.15
N ILE A 152 2.64 -11.41 -11.19
CA ILE A 152 1.85 -11.39 -12.42
C ILE A 152 1.36 -9.96 -12.65
N LEU A 153 2.11 -9.19 -13.43
CA LEU A 153 1.77 -7.83 -13.81
C LEU A 153 2.47 -7.48 -15.14
N GLY A 154 1.72 -6.91 -16.09
CA GLY A 154 2.26 -6.54 -17.39
C GLY A 154 2.89 -7.73 -18.12
N GLU A 155 4.03 -7.47 -18.75
CA GLU A 155 4.79 -8.50 -19.49
C GLU A 155 5.75 -9.29 -18.60
N ILE A 156 6.40 -8.59 -17.68
CA ILE A 156 7.34 -9.14 -16.69
C ILE A 156 7.26 -8.24 -15.46
N ALA A 157 7.20 -8.79 -14.26
CA ALA A 157 7.33 -8.00 -13.04
C ALA A 157 7.95 -8.80 -11.90
N VAL A 158 8.71 -8.10 -11.06
CA VAL A 158 9.45 -8.69 -9.93
C VAL A 158 9.48 -7.71 -8.77
N PHE A 159 9.23 -8.21 -7.58
CA PHE A 159 9.57 -7.53 -6.35
C PHE A 159 11.01 -7.83 -5.96
N LYS A 160 11.74 -6.79 -5.58
CA LYS A 160 13.00 -6.87 -4.85
C LYS A 160 12.80 -6.34 -3.44
N SER A 161 13.26 -7.11 -2.47
CA SER A 161 13.34 -6.67 -1.09
C SER A 161 14.80 -6.79 -0.65
N PHE A 162 15.39 -5.65 -0.35
CA PHE A 162 16.65 -5.54 0.36
C PHE A 162 16.22 -5.28 1.80
N GLY A 163 16.61 -6.12 2.76
CA GLY A 163 16.17 -5.97 4.16
C GLY A 163 16.24 -4.52 4.65
N GLU A 164 15.48 -4.16 5.69
CA GLU A 164 15.27 -2.78 6.18
C GLU A 164 14.05 -2.02 5.60
N GLY A 165 13.05 -2.75 5.09
CA GLY A 165 11.73 -2.16 4.79
C GLY A 165 11.67 -1.32 3.52
N ARG A 166 12.70 -1.38 2.68
CA ARG A 166 12.68 -0.88 1.30
C ARG A 166 12.19 -1.97 0.36
N VAL A 167 11.21 -1.63 -0.47
CA VAL A 167 10.65 -2.56 -1.45
C VAL A 167 10.68 -1.90 -2.82
N THR A 168 11.16 -2.63 -3.82
CA THR A 168 11.18 -2.18 -5.20
C THR A 168 10.36 -3.13 -6.06
N LEU A 169 9.48 -2.60 -6.90
CA LEU A 169 8.80 -3.30 -7.97
C LEU A 169 9.44 -2.87 -9.29
N GLU A 170 10.03 -3.81 -10.01
CA GLU A 170 10.49 -3.60 -11.38
C GLU A 170 9.55 -4.34 -12.33
N ALA A 171 9.06 -3.65 -13.36
CA ALA A 171 8.09 -4.23 -14.28
C ALA A 171 8.30 -3.73 -15.71
N VAL A 172 7.89 -4.55 -16.67
CA VAL A 172 7.73 -4.18 -18.07
C VAL A 172 6.24 -4.01 -18.33
N LEU A 173 5.80 -2.76 -18.47
CA LEU A 173 4.39 -2.37 -18.64
C LEU A 173 4.22 -1.73 -20.03
N ASN A 174 3.37 -2.32 -20.87
CA ASN A 174 3.15 -1.86 -22.25
C ASN A 174 4.45 -1.59 -23.02
N GLY A 175 5.45 -2.46 -22.88
CA GLY A 175 6.77 -2.33 -23.50
C GLY A 175 7.72 -1.32 -22.84
N TRP A 176 7.34 -0.63 -21.76
CA TRP A 176 8.22 0.28 -21.00
C TRP A 176 8.78 -0.40 -19.76
N TYR A 177 10.05 -0.13 -19.43
CA TYR A 177 10.62 -0.56 -18.16
C TYR A 177 10.31 0.48 -17.08
N VAL A 178 9.61 0.03 -16.03
CA VAL A 178 9.14 0.85 -14.92
C VAL A 178 9.76 0.32 -13.63
N VAL A 179 10.27 1.24 -12.82
CA VAL A 179 10.76 0.97 -11.48
C VAL A 179 9.94 1.80 -10.50
N LEU A 180 9.28 1.14 -9.55
CA LEU A 180 8.63 1.75 -8.41
C LEU A 180 9.37 1.32 -7.16
N ASP A 181 9.97 2.25 -6.45
CA ASP A 181 10.72 1.99 -5.23
C ASP A 181 10.08 2.74 -4.08
N THR A 182 9.97 2.09 -2.92
CA THR A 182 9.33 2.70 -1.77
C THR A 182 10.12 2.49 -0.49
N GLN A 183 10.04 3.50 0.36
CA GLN A 183 10.44 3.45 1.75
C GLN A 183 9.24 3.88 2.61
N GLY A 184 8.78 2.99 3.50
CA GLY A 184 7.64 3.27 4.38
C GLY A 184 6.27 2.86 3.83
N PHE A 185 6.20 2.30 2.62
CA PHE A 185 4.99 1.66 2.09
C PHE A 185 5.20 0.18 1.82
N ASP A 186 4.10 -0.57 1.81
CA ASP A 186 4.11 -2.00 1.53
C ASP A 186 4.04 -2.31 0.02
N ARG A 187 4.11 -3.61 -0.31
CA ARG A 187 3.98 -4.13 -1.67
C ARG A 187 2.65 -3.83 -2.34
N LYS A 188 1.55 -3.77 -1.58
CA LYS A 188 0.21 -3.57 -2.12
C LYS A 188 0.12 -2.20 -2.78
N HIS A 189 0.70 -1.18 -2.16
CA HIS A 189 0.77 0.18 -2.71
C HIS A 189 1.48 0.22 -4.06
N LEU A 190 2.62 -0.46 -4.17
CA LEU A 190 3.38 -0.54 -5.42
C LEU A 190 2.58 -1.26 -6.53
N LEU A 191 1.86 -2.33 -6.20
CA LEU A 191 1.01 -3.03 -7.17
C LEU A 191 -0.10 -2.13 -7.70
N LEU A 192 -0.82 -1.44 -6.82
CA LEU A 192 -1.92 -0.55 -7.23
C LEU A 192 -1.43 0.59 -8.14
N LEU A 193 -0.28 1.18 -7.82
CA LEU A 193 0.34 2.21 -8.67
C LEU A 193 0.80 1.64 -10.01
N ALA A 194 1.32 0.42 -10.03
CA ALA A 194 1.78 -0.22 -11.26
C ALA A 194 0.61 -0.67 -12.16
N GLU A 195 -0.50 -1.13 -11.58
CA GLU A 195 -1.76 -1.41 -12.29
C GLU A 195 -2.33 -0.13 -12.92
N LEU A 196 -2.27 1.00 -12.18
CA LEU A 196 -2.64 2.29 -12.72
C LEU A 196 -1.76 2.67 -13.92
N LEU A 197 -0.44 2.49 -13.84
CA LEU A 197 0.44 2.73 -14.98
C LEU A 197 0.13 1.79 -16.15
N LEU A 198 -0.08 0.51 -15.91
CA LEU A 198 -0.42 -0.47 -16.94
C LEU A 198 -1.68 -0.08 -17.71
N ALA A 199 -2.69 0.47 -17.02
CA ALA A 199 -3.94 0.90 -17.62
C ALA A 199 -3.82 2.21 -18.43
N ASN A 200 -2.84 3.06 -18.12
CA ASN A 200 -2.75 4.42 -18.65
C ASN A 200 -1.57 4.65 -19.61
N LEU A 201 -0.53 3.81 -19.57
CA LEU A 201 0.64 3.96 -20.46
C LEU A 201 0.32 3.64 -21.91
N THR A 202 0.75 4.51 -22.83
CA THR A 202 0.81 4.17 -24.26
C THR A 202 1.76 2.99 -24.48
N PRO A 203 1.51 2.10 -25.45
CA PRO A 203 2.51 1.10 -25.86
C PRO A 203 3.83 1.74 -26.28
N TYR A 204 4.95 1.10 -25.93
CA TYR A 204 6.27 1.50 -26.41
C TYR A 204 6.31 1.47 -27.94
N SER A 205 6.79 2.56 -28.52
CA SER A 205 7.20 2.62 -29.92
C SER A 205 8.68 2.97 -29.98
N PRO A 206 9.48 2.36 -30.88
CA PRO A 206 10.81 2.88 -31.21
C PRO A 206 10.73 4.37 -31.51
N ALA A 207 11.75 5.12 -31.09
CA ALA A 207 11.85 6.53 -31.49
C ALA A 207 12.02 6.60 -33.02
N PRO A 208 11.41 7.58 -33.70
CA PRO A 208 11.60 7.80 -35.13
C PRO A 208 13.04 8.19 -35.47
#